data_AF-A0A542SKS9-F1
#
_entry.id   AF-A0A542SKS9-F1
#
_cell.length_a   1.000
_cell.length_b   1.000
_cell.length_c   1.000
_cell.angle_alpha   90.00
_cell.angle_beta   90.00
_cell.angle_gamma   90.00
#
_symmetry.space_group_name_H-M   'P 1'
#
loop_
_entity.id
_entity.type
_entity.pdbx_description
1 polymer ?
#
loop_
_entity_poly.entity_id
_entity_poly.type
_entity_poly.pdbx_seq_one_letter_code
_entity_poly.pdbx_strand_id
1 'polypeptide(L)'
;MPAKKGQKFKHYSEELKLQAIQMRLKGVSKRVIMEELNIHDEDRLKTWMRKYKKLGEFGLLDQRGRREEYIDTNRYIETLKRENTPSVSSVSCLASQEVDTTHT
;
A
#
# COMPACT_ATOMS: atom_id res chain seq x y z
N MET A 1 25.29 11.78 -14.18
CA MET A 1 26.52 10.98 -14.23
C MET A 1 26.18 9.59 -14.77
N PRO A 2 26.81 9.12 -15.86
CA PRO A 2 26.61 7.77 -16.36
C PRO A 2 27.16 6.72 -15.39
N ALA A 3 26.60 5.51 -15.41
CA ALA A 3 27.04 4.40 -14.54
C ALA A 3 28.48 3.97 -14.90
N LYS A 4 29.30 3.71 -13.88
CA LYS A 4 30.69 3.25 -14.07
C LYS A 4 30.68 1.74 -14.36
N LYS A 5 31.38 1.32 -15.43
CA LYS A 5 31.55 -0.10 -15.79
C LYS A 5 32.18 -0.85 -14.61
N GLY A 6 31.56 -1.96 -14.20
CA GLY A 6 31.98 -2.75 -13.02
C GLY A 6 31.31 -2.39 -11.69
N GLN A 7 30.36 -1.44 -11.69
CA GLN A 7 29.57 -1.15 -10.50
C GLN A 7 28.72 -2.36 -10.09
N LYS A 8 28.96 -2.89 -8.88
CA LYS A 8 28.15 -3.96 -8.29
C LYS A 8 26.94 -3.35 -7.58
N PHE A 9 25.73 -3.73 -7.98
CA PHE A 9 24.52 -3.31 -7.30
C PHE A 9 24.17 -4.30 -6.19
N LYS A 10 23.96 -3.79 -4.97
CA LYS A 10 23.36 -4.59 -3.90
C LYS A 10 21.89 -4.85 -4.23
N HIS A 11 21.50 -6.12 -4.20
CA HIS A 11 20.11 -6.56 -4.27
C HIS A 11 19.59 -6.75 -2.85
N TYR A 12 18.39 -6.25 -2.59
CA TYR A 12 17.69 -6.40 -1.32
C TYR A 12 16.43 -7.22 -1.56
N SER A 13 16.16 -8.18 -0.68
CA SER A 13 14.92 -8.96 -0.72
C SER A 13 13.70 -8.05 -0.48
N GLU A 14 12.55 -8.45 -1.00
CA GLU A 14 11.30 -7.69 -0.89
C GLU A 14 10.87 -7.53 0.57
N GLU A 15 11.01 -8.61 1.36
CA GLU A 15 10.76 -8.64 2.79
C GLU A 15 11.54 -7.55 3.54
N LEU A 16 12.84 -7.41 3.25
CA LEU A 16 13.69 -6.41 3.89
C LEU A 16 13.22 -4.99 3.56
N LYS A 17 12.78 -4.74 2.31
CA LYS A 17 12.23 -3.44 1.92
C LYS A 17 10.91 -3.14 2.63
N LEU A 18 10.04 -4.15 2.79
CA LEU A 18 8.77 -4.03 3.49
C LEU A 18 8.97 -3.75 4.99
N GLN A 19 9.87 -4.50 5.63
CA GLN A 19 10.22 -4.30 7.03
C GLN A 19 10.74 -2.86 7.27
N ALA A 20 11.58 -2.35 6.37
CA ALA A 20 12.07 -0.97 6.44
C ALA A 20 10.94 0.07 6.40
N ILE A 21 9.92 -0.15 5.58
CA ILE A 21 8.76 0.73 5.48
C ILE A 21 7.86 0.63 6.70
N GLN A 22 7.59 -0.59 7.19
CA GLN A 22 6.81 -0.81 8.40
C GLN A 22 7.43 -0.09 9.60
N MET A 23 8.75 -0.20 9.79
CA MET A 23 9.46 0.56 10.84
C MET A 23 9.30 2.07 10.65
N ARG A 24 9.33 2.55 9.41
CA ARG A 24 9.14 3.98 9.14
C ARG A 24 7.71 4.46 9.44
N LEU A 25 6.70 3.64 9.17
CA LEU A 25 5.30 3.92 9.52
C LEU A 25 5.09 3.93 11.04
N LYS A 26 5.80 3.08 11.78
CA LYS A 26 5.86 3.10 13.25
C LYS A 26 6.58 4.34 13.82
N GLY A 27 7.12 5.23 12.98
CA GLY A 27 7.80 6.46 13.42
C GLY A 27 9.29 6.29 13.70
N VAL A 28 9.90 5.14 13.37
CA VAL A 28 11.33 4.90 13.60
C VAL A 28 12.18 5.78 12.68
N SER A 29 13.30 6.26 13.21
CA SER A 29 14.25 7.07 12.46
C SER A 29 14.97 6.24 11.39
N LYS A 30 15.38 6.88 10.28
CA LYS A 30 16.07 6.19 9.18
C LYS A 30 17.40 5.58 9.62
N ARG A 31 18.10 6.24 10.56
CA ARG A 31 19.40 5.78 11.08
C ARG A 31 19.25 4.42 11.77
N VAL A 32 18.26 4.30 12.64
CA VAL A 32 17.96 3.04 13.33
C VAL A 32 17.57 1.95 12.34
N ILE A 33 16.75 2.26 11.33
CA ILE A 33 16.38 1.29 10.28
C ILE A 33 17.60 0.81 9.48
N MET A 34 18.54 1.71 9.19
CA MET A 34 19.78 1.39 8.48
C MET A 34 20.69 0.48 9.29
N GLU A 35 20.77 0.69 10.60
CA GLU A 35 21.53 -0.15 11.53
C GLU A 35 20.89 -1.54 11.66
N GLU A 36 19.58 -1.59 11.93
CA GLU A 36 18.83 -2.83 12.12
C GLU A 36 18.84 -3.73 10.89
N LEU A 37 18.65 -3.15 9.70
CA LEU A 37 18.60 -3.89 8.44
C LEU A 37 19.96 -3.95 7.72
N ASN A 38 21.01 -3.43 8.34
CA ASN A 38 22.36 -3.33 7.82
C ASN A 38 22.43 -2.71 6.40
N ILE A 39 21.61 -1.68 6.17
CA ILE A 39 21.54 -0.92 4.92
C ILE A 39 22.41 0.32 5.09
N HIS A 40 23.41 0.50 4.23
CA HIS A 40 24.30 1.67 4.32
C HIS A 40 23.85 2.87 3.48
N ASP A 41 22.78 2.71 2.69
CA ASP A 41 22.34 3.70 1.70
C ASP A 41 20.98 4.30 2.09
N GLU A 42 21.00 5.52 2.64
CA GLU A 42 19.79 6.24 3.06
C GLU A 42 18.90 6.62 1.87
N ASP A 43 19.49 6.87 0.70
CA ASP A 43 18.74 7.31 -0.49
C ASP A 43 17.91 6.18 -1.09
N ARG A 44 18.32 4.92 -0.90
CA ARG A 44 17.47 3.77 -1.19
C ARG A 44 16.21 3.77 -0.34
N LEU A 45 16.32 4.03 0.96
CA LEU A 45 15.15 4.07 1.85
C LEU A 45 14.18 5.18 1.43
N LYS A 46 14.69 6.36 1.04
CA LYS A 46 13.87 7.44 0.48
C LYS A 46 13.17 7.01 -0.82
N THR A 47 13.88 6.30 -1.69
CA THR A 47 13.32 5.79 -2.95
C THR A 47 12.21 4.77 -2.71
N TRP A 48 12.43 3.82 -1.80
CA TRP A 48 11.44 2.83 -1.37
C TRP A 48 10.19 3.49 -0.80
N MET A 49 10.34 4.47 0.08
CA MET A 49 9.22 5.26 0.61
C MET A 49 8.45 6.00 -0.50
N ARG A 50 9.14 6.58 -1.48
CA ARG A 50 8.48 7.25 -2.62
C ARG A 50 7.68 6.26 -3.47
N LYS A 51 8.22 5.06 -3.72
CA LYS A 51 7.52 4.02 -4.48
C LYS A 51 6.32 3.48 -3.69
N TYR A 52 6.48 3.26 -2.39
CA TYR A 52 5.40 2.83 -1.50
C TYR A 52 4.23 3.83 -1.46
N LYS A 53 4.52 5.12 -1.41
CA LYS A 53 3.45 6.15 -1.47
C LYS A 53 2.68 6.17 -2.79
N LYS A 54 3.28 5.72 -3.89
CA LYS A 54 2.65 5.73 -5.22
C LYS A 54 1.89 4.45 -5.53
N LEU A 55 2.45 3.30 -5.16
CA LEU A 55 2.00 1.97 -5.61
C LEU A 55 1.79 1.00 -4.44
N GLY A 56 2.01 1.42 -3.20
CA GLY A 56 2.03 0.54 -2.04
C GLY A 56 3.17 -0.47 -2.10
N GLU A 57 2.93 -1.67 -1.60
CA GLU A 57 3.89 -2.78 -1.55
C GLU A 57 4.39 -3.18 -2.96
N PHE A 58 3.53 -3.05 -3.97
CA PHE A 58 3.85 -3.36 -5.36
C PHE A 58 4.96 -2.49 -5.94
N GLY A 59 5.11 -1.26 -5.44
CA GLY A 59 6.21 -0.38 -5.84
C GLY A 59 7.60 -0.89 -5.41
N LEU A 60 7.68 -1.87 -4.51
CA LEU A 60 8.94 -2.41 -3.99
C LEU A 60 9.39 -3.68 -4.70
N LEU A 61 8.49 -4.30 -5.45
CA LEU A 61 8.77 -5.45 -6.31
C LEU A 61 9.72 -5.03 -7.45
N ASP A 62 10.63 -5.93 -7.83
CA ASP A 62 11.50 -5.69 -8.98
C ASP A 62 10.71 -5.97 -10.28
N GLN A 63 10.46 -4.92 -11.06
CA GLN A 63 9.70 -4.98 -12.30
C GLN A 63 10.57 -5.23 -13.53
N ARG A 64 11.89 -5.40 -13.37
CA ARG A 64 12.79 -5.66 -14.50
C ARG A 64 12.45 -6.99 -15.16
N GLY A 65 11.86 -6.93 -16.37
CA GLY A 65 11.52 -8.10 -17.19
C GLY A 65 10.14 -8.72 -16.94
N ARG A 66 9.32 -8.17 -16.04
CA ARG A 66 7.92 -8.58 -15.86
C ARG A 66 6.99 -7.49 -16.39
N ARG A 67 6.13 -7.88 -17.33
CA ARG A 67 5.13 -7.04 -18.00
C ARG A 67 4.19 -6.40 -16.97
N GLU A 68 3.89 -5.12 -17.18
CA GLU A 68 2.88 -4.19 -16.63
C GLU A 68 1.49 -4.78 -16.24
N GLU A 69 1.25 -6.10 -16.25
CA GLU A 69 -0.08 -6.71 -16.11
C GLU A 69 -0.66 -6.72 -14.69
N TYR A 70 0.11 -6.30 -13.68
CA TYR A 70 -0.37 -6.12 -12.31
C TYR A 70 -0.47 -4.62 -11.96
N ILE A 71 -1.26 -3.85 -12.71
CA ILE A 71 -1.31 -2.39 -12.54
C ILE A 71 -2.64 -1.86 -11.99
N ASP A 72 -3.66 -2.71 -11.80
CA ASP A 72 -4.98 -2.20 -11.38
C ASP A 72 -5.72 -3.03 -10.32
N THR A 73 -5.04 -3.95 -9.62
CA THR A 73 -5.72 -4.79 -8.62
C THR A 73 -6.00 -4.04 -7.31
N ASN A 74 -5.17 -3.08 -6.90
CA ASN A 74 -5.35 -2.39 -5.63
C ASN A 74 -6.36 -1.23 -5.67
N ARG A 75 -6.53 -0.57 -6.82
CA ARG A 75 -7.68 0.33 -7.04
C ARG A 75 -9.00 -0.46 -6.99
N TYR A 76 -9.00 -1.65 -7.59
CA TYR A 76 -10.15 -2.57 -7.66
C TYR A 76 -10.55 -3.14 -6.28
N ILE A 77 -9.59 -3.48 -5.41
CA ILE A 77 -9.88 -3.96 -4.03
C ILE A 77 -10.54 -2.85 -3.18
N GLU A 78 -10.16 -1.59 -3.38
CA GLU A 78 -10.65 -0.45 -2.61
C GLU A 78 -12.09 -0.05 -3.02
N THR A 79 -12.46 -0.22 -4.29
CA THR A 79 -13.85 -0.12 -4.77
C THR A 79 -14.71 -1.30 -4.33
N LEU A 80 -14.22 -2.54 -4.40
CA LEU A 80 -14.99 -3.75 -4.00
C LEU A 80 -15.27 -3.84 -2.49
N LYS A 81 -14.36 -3.31 -1.67
CA LYS A 81 -14.55 -3.22 -0.21
C LYS A 81 -15.51 -2.09 0.20
N ARG A 82 -15.72 -1.09 -0.66
CA ARG A 82 -16.71 -0.03 -0.45
C ARG A 82 -18.13 -0.48 -0.83
N GLU A 83 -18.27 -1.44 -1.75
CA GLU A 83 -19.58 -2.00 -2.15
C GLU A 83 -20.02 -3.18 -1.27
N ASN A 84 -19.10 -3.88 -0.61
CA ASN A 84 -19.42 -4.92 0.38
C ASN A 84 -19.26 -4.40 1.81
N THR A 85 -19.81 -3.22 2.11
CA THR A 85 -19.93 -2.75 3.49
C THR A 85 -20.73 -3.78 4.30
N PRO A 86 -20.13 -4.45 5.31
CA PRO A 86 -20.87 -5.30 6.21
C PRO A 86 -21.64 -4.39 7.18
N SER A 87 -22.83 -3.95 6.79
CA SER A 87 -23.89 -3.49 7.69
C SER A 87 -25.14 -3.09 6.88
N VAL A 88 -25.88 -4.08 6.39
CA VAL A 88 -27.34 -4.01 6.52
C VAL A 88 -27.71 -4.48 7.94
N SER A 89 -27.07 -3.91 8.96
CA SER A 89 -27.47 -4.03 10.37
C SER A 89 -28.17 -2.75 10.85
N SER A 90 -28.78 -2.03 9.91
CA SER A 90 -29.84 -1.06 10.17
C SER A 90 -30.98 -1.26 9.17
N VAL A 91 -31.53 -2.48 9.13
CA VAL A 91 -32.94 -2.66 8.77
C VAL A 91 -33.70 -2.68 10.10
N SER A 92 -33.79 -1.52 10.75
CA SER A 92 -34.66 -1.29 11.90
C SER A 92 -35.69 -0.19 11.58
N CYS A 93 -36.23 -0.22 10.38
CA CYS A 93 -37.36 0.64 10.03
C CYS A 93 -38.30 -0.06 9.05
N LEU A 94 -38.76 -1.25 9.44
CA LEU A 94 -40.03 -1.80 8.97
C LEU A 94 -40.89 -2.01 10.21
N ALA A 95 -42.14 -1.58 10.11
CA ALA A 95 -43.17 -1.56 11.15
C ALA A 95 -43.08 -0.38 12.14
N SER A 96 -43.56 0.79 11.71
CA SER A 96 -44.52 1.62 12.48
C SER A 96 -44.79 2.95 11.76
N GLN A 97 -45.76 2.95 10.85
CA GLN A 97 -46.77 4.01 10.71
C GLN A 97 -47.74 3.61 9.59
N GLU A 98 -48.79 2.89 10.01
CA GLU A 98 -50.10 3.20 9.46
C GLU A 98 -50.40 4.67 9.77
N VAL A 99 -50.87 5.41 8.77
CA VAL A 99 -52.10 6.22 8.81
C VAL A 99 -52.29 6.72 7.38
N ASP A 100 -53.21 6.05 6.68
CA ASP A 100 -53.73 6.48 5.40
C ASP A 100 -54.30 7.89 5.55
N THR A 101 -53.74 8.80 4.77
CA THR A 101 -54.29 10.14 4.59
C THR A 101 -55.50 9.99 3.69
N THR A 102 -56.66 10.37 4.22
CA THR A 102 -57.93 10.50 3.50
C THR A 102 -57.77 11.22 2.16
N HIS A 103 -58.24 10.59 1.07
CA HIS A 103 -58.62 11.33 -0.13
C HIS A 103 -59.90 10.75 -0.75
N THR A 104 -61.00 11.47 -0.48
CA THR A 104 -62.32 11.50 -1.17
C THR A 104 -63.19 10.26 -1.13
#